data_AF-A0A536XQQ0-F1
#
_entry.id   AF-A0A536XQQ0-F1
#
_cell.length_a   1.000
_cell.length_b   1.000
_cell.length_c   1.000
_cell.angle_alpha   90.00
_cell.angle_beta   90.00
_cell.angle_gamma   90.00
#
_symmetry.space_group_name_H-M   'P 1'
#
loop_
_entity.id
_entity.type
_entity.pdbx_description
1 polymer ?
#
loop_
_entity_poly.entity_id
_entity_poly.type
_entity_poly.pdbx_seq_one_letter_code
_entity_poly.pdbx_strand_id
1 'polypeptide(L)'
;MSMVDLSTPLLLDKYSPQGEGGERDEFSLSSHFQPIYSLAHRRPVGYEGLIRAVDCASGRRVAPLELFSKAPRGEERIRLDRQCRALHVRNFQRLGNTRSWLYLNVDPQVASEGLRDGPFFLEMLQSNGFPTHRVAVELIETPFEDS
;
A
#
# COMPACT_ATOMS: atom_id res chain seq x y z
N MET A 1 8.58 20.00 -17.54
CA MET A 1 7.37 19.61 -16.79
C MET A 1 7.49 18.11 -16.54
N SER A 2 7.90 17.65 -15.36
CA SER A 2 8.15 16.21 -15.16
C SER A 2 6.81 15.49 -14.97
N MET A 3 6.32 14.92 -16.06
CA MET A 3 5.22 13.95 -16.06
C MET A 3 5.69 12.69 -15.30
N VAL A 4 4.77 11.99 -14.63
CA VAL A 4 5.05 10.65 -14.08
C VAL A 4 5.53 9.76 -15.22
N ASP A 5 6.72 9.19 -15.11
CA ASP A 5 7.21 8.24 -16.11
C ASP A 5 6.55 6.87 -15.89
N LEU A 6 5.44 6.66 -16.60
CA LEU A 6 4.71 5.39 -16.58
C LEU A 6 5.46 4.24 -17.30
N SER A 7 6.60 4.52 -17.95
CA SER A 7 7.45 3.48 -18.56
C SER A 7 8.41 2.83 -17.56
N THR A 8 8.62 3.44 -16.40
CA THR A 8 9.46 2.89 -15.34
C THR A 8 8.83 1.60 -14.78
N PRO A 9 9.52 0.45 -14.85
CA PRO A 9 9.01 -0.80 -14.29
C PRO A 9 8.89 -0.66 -12.77
N LEU A 10 7.68 -0.89 -12.27
CA LEU A 10 7.42 -0.90 -10.84
C LEU A 10 7.94 -2.20 -10.22
N LEU A 11 8.42 -2.11 -8.99
CA LEU A 11 8.75 -3.30 -8.21
C LEU A 11 7.50 -4.13 -7.96
N LEU A 12 7.74 -5.44 -7.94
CA LEU A 12 6.84 -6.42 -7.37
C LEU A 12 7.35 -6.82 -5.98
N ASP A 13 6.44 -7.26 -5.14
CA ASP A 13 6.75 -7.89 -3.86
C ASP A 13 6.05 -9.25 -3.77
N LYS A 14 6.48 -10.08 -2.82
CA LYS A 14 5.87 -11.39 -2.57
C LYS A 14 5.30 -11.43 -1.16
N TYR A 15 4.07 -11.93 -1.05
CA TYR A 15 3.42 -12.13 0.23
C TYR A 15 2.94 -13.57 0.33
N SER A 16 3.30 -14.22 1.44
CA SER A 16 2.81 -15.54 1.81
C SER A 16 2.28 -15.45 3.24
N PRO A 17 0.99 -15.76 3.47
CA PRO A 17 0.44 -15.82 4.81
C PRO A 17 1.20 -16.84 5.67
N GLN A 18 1.48 -16.51 6.92
CA GLN A 18 1.98 -17.44 7.92
C GLN A 18 0.79 -18.07 8.67
N GLY A 19 0.54 -19.35 8.40
CA GLY A 19 -0.49 -20.14 9.08
C GLY A 19 -0.08 -21.61 9.18
N GLU A 20 -0.50 -22.27 10.27
CA GLU A 20 -0.25 -23.69 10.48
C GLU A 20 -1.29 -24.53 9.70
N GLY A 21 -0.87 -25.09 8.56
CA GLY A 21 -1.57 -26.20 7.90
C GLY A 21 -2.12 -25.91 6.50
N GLY A 22 -1.54 -26.55 5.49
CA GLY A 22 -2.04 -26.59 4.11
C GLY A 22 -1.42 -25.55 3.15
N GLU A 23 -1.58 -25.81 1.85
CA GLU A 23 -0.98 -25.14 0.67
C GLU A 23 -0.53 -23.68 0.89
N ARG A 24 0.75 -23.39 0.60
CA ARG A 24 1.30 -22.04 0.77
C ARG A 24 0.78 -21.13 -0.34
N ASP A 25 -0.34 -20.45 -0.06
CA ASP A 25 -0.80 -19.32 -0.87
C ASP A 25 0.37 -18.31 -1.01
N GLU A 26 0.81 -18.04 -2.24
CA GLU A 26 1.80 -17.01 -2.53
C GLU A 26 1.20 -15.98 -3.49
N PHE A 27 1.32 -14.71 -3.13
CA PHE A 27 0.79 -13.59 -3.89
C PHE A 27 1.91 -12.70 -4.41
N SER A 28 1.85 -12.38 -5.70
CA SER A 28 2.64 -11.31 -6.28
C SER A 28 1.91 -9.99 -6.09
N LEU A 29 2.55 -9.06 -5.38
CA LEU A 29 2.02 -7.74 -5.07
C LEU A 29 2.57 -6.69 -6.02
N SER A 30 1.74 -5.75 -6.46
CA SER A 30 2.15 -4.60 -7.25
C SER A 30 1.38 -3.34 -6.86
N SER A 31 1.95 -2.17 -7.18
CA SER A 31 1.32 -0.88 -6.93
C SER A 31 0.55 -0.40 -8.15
N HIS A 32 -0.67 0.06 -7.93
CA HIS A 32 -1.42 0.87 -8.87
C HIS A 32 -1.63 2.27 -8.28
N PHE A 33 -1.31 3.32 -9.02
CA PHE A 33 -1.43 4.70 -8.55
C PHE A 33 -2.61 5.40 -9.21
N GLN A 34 -3.66 5.67 -8.44
CA GLN A 34 -4.83 6.38 -8.93
C GLN A 34 -4.63 7.90 -8.74
N PRO A 35 -4.68 8.72 -9.81
CA PRO A 35 -4.49 10.17 -9.69
C PRO A 35 -5.68 10.84 -8.99
N ILE A 36 -5.37 11.76 -8.09
CA ILE A 36 -6.33 12.67 -7.44
C ILE A 36 -6.17 14.05 -8.08
N TYR A 37 -7.23 14.54 -8.73
CA TYR A 37 -7.20 15.79 -9.48
C TYR A 37 -7.69 16.97 -8.65
N SER A 38 -6.98 18.10 -8.75
CA SER A 38 -7.53 19.39 -8.35
C SER A 38 -8.24 20.02 -9.53
N LEU A 39 -9.54 20.31 -9.38
CA LEU A 39 -10.32 21.02 -10.38
C LEU A 39 -9.83 22.48 -10.57
N ALA A 40 -9.42 23.13 -9.48
CA ALA A 40 -8.88 24.49 -9.50
C ALA A 40 -7.58 24.60 -10.30
N HIS A 41 -6.70 23.60 -10.18
CA HIS A 41 -5.40 23.59 -10.86
C HIS A 41 -5.35 22.76 -12.15
N ARG A 42 -6.44 22.07 -12.49
CA ARG A 42 -6.59 21.20 -13.67
C ARG A 42 -5.44 20.20 -13.86
N ARG A 43 -4.91 19.66 -12.77
CA ARG A 43 -3.82 18.69 -12.76
C ARG A 43 -3.90 17.74 -11.56
N PRO A 44 -3.26 16.56 -11.61
CA PRO A 44 -3.09 15.70 -10.44
C PRO A 44 -2.34 16.45 -9.34
N VAL A 45 -2.89 16.46 -8.14
CA VAL A 45 -2.24 16.99 -6.92
C VAL A 45 -1.66 15.88 -6.05
N GLY A 46 -2.17 14.67 -6.19
CA GLY A 46 -1.70 13.49 -5.49
C GLY A 46 -2.06 12.21 -6.20
N TYR A 47 -1.58 11.10 -5.65
CA TYR A 47 -1.89 9.76 -6.11
C TYR A 47 -2.17 8.86 -4.92
N GLU A 48 -3.20 8.03 -5.05
CA GLU A 48 -3.52 6.99 -4.08
C GLU A 48 -2.82 5.69 -4.46
N GLY A 49 -2.05 5.14 -3.51
CA GLY A 49 -1.43 3.83 -3.64
C GLY A 49 -2.45 2.72 -3.37
N LEU A 50 -2.77 1.97 -4.42
CA LEU A 50 -3.69 0.84 -4.35
C LEU A 50 -2.92 -0.46 -4.62
N ILE A 51 -3.05 -1.42 -3.71
CA ILE A 51 -2.46 -2.74 -3.90
C ILE A 51 -3.19 -3.50 -5.01
N ARG A 52 -2.42 -4.25 -5.79
CA ARG A 52 -2.90 -5.29 -6.70
C ARG A 52 -2.20 -6.57 -6.33
N ALA A 53 -2.95 -7.66 -6.27
CA ALA A 53 -2.40 -8.98 -5.98
C ALA A 53 -2.77 -9.96 -7.09
N VAL A 54 -1.85 -10.86 -7.37
CA VAL A 54 -2.05 -12.02 -8.25
C VAL A 54 -1.62 -13.24 -7.48
N ASP A 55 -2.52 -14.22 -7.39
CA ASP A 55 -2.22 -15.54 -6.87
C ASP A 55 -1.22 -16.25 -7.79
N CYS A 56 -0.08 -16.70 -7.25
CA CYS A 56 1.03 -17.19 -8.05
C CYS A 56 0.78 -18.60 -8.61
N ALA A 57 -0.09 -19.39 -7.97
CA ALA A 57 -0.41 -20.75 -8.43
C ALA A 57 -1.40 -20.73 -9.59
N SER A 58 -2.44 -19.89 -9.48
CA SER A 58 -3.55 -19.82 -10.44
C SER A 58 -3.43 -18.68 -11.46
N GLY A 59 -2.58 -17.68 -11.20
CA GLY A 59 -2.50 -16.45 -11.99
C GLY A 59 -3.72 -15.53 -11.83
N ARG A 60 -4.64 -15.85 -10.91
CA ARG A 60 -5.88 -15.09 -10.70
C ARG A 60 -5.59 -13.77 -10.01
N ARG A 61 -6.25 -12.71 -10.45
CA ARG A 61 -6.26 -11.42 -9.73
C ARG A 61 -7.04 -11.55 -8.43
N VAL A 62 -6.44 -11.09 -7.35
CA VAL A 62 -7.01 -11.12 -5.99
C VAL A 62 -7.37 -9.70 -5.58
N ALA A 63 -8.62 -9.52 -5.14
CA ALA A 63 -9.07 -8.22 -4.66
C ALA A 63 -8.38 -7.85 -3.34
N PRO A 64 -8.14 -6.56 -3.03
CA PRO A 64 -7.53 -6.17 -1.75
C PRO A 64 -8.25 -6.77 -0.54
N LEU A 65 -9.58 -6.72 -0.49
CA LEU A 65 -10.35 -7.29 0.62
C LEU A 65 -10.08 -8.80 0.81
N GLU A 66 -9.97 -9.54 -0.30
CA GLU A 66 -9.66 -10.96 -0.29
C GLU A 66 -8.20 -11.24 0.12
N LEU A 67 -7.24 -10.45 -0.38
CA LEU A 67 -5.84 -10.56 0.04
C LEU A 67 -5.71 -10.35 1.55
N PHE A 68 -6.37 -9.33 2.07
CA PHE A 68 -6.32 -8.99 3.48
C PHE A 68 -7.08 -10.01 4.34
N SER A 69 -8.11 -10.70 3.85
CA SER A 69 -8.76 -11.80 4.60
C SER A 69 -7.85 -13.01 4.81
N LYS A 70 -6.81 -13.18 3.97
CA LYS A 70 -5.74 -14.16 4.17
C LYS A 70 -4.74 -13.77 5.26
N ALA A 71 -4.75 -12.52 5.72
CA ALA A 71 -3.93 -12.02 6.81
C ALA A 71 -4.83 -11.78 8.04
N PRO A 72 -4.96 -12.75 8.96
CA PRO A 72 -5.79 -12.58 10.15
C PRO A 72 -5.29 -11.40 10.99
N ARG A 73 -6.22 -10.83 11.77
CA ARG A 73 -5.93 -9.72 12.70
C ARG A 73 -4.72 -10.04 13.59
N GLY A 74 -3.90 -9.03 13.85
CA GLY A 74 -2.69 -9.12 14.68
C GLY A 74 -1.43 -8.91 13.84
N GLU A 75 -0.34 -9.58 14.21
CA GLU A 75 0.97 -9.38 13.60
C GLU A 75 0.96 -9.56 12.08
N GLU A 76 0.19 -10.54 11.58
CA GLU A 76 0.15 -10.82 10.16
C GLU A 76 -0.56 -9.74 9.35
N ARG A 77 -1.66 -9.19 9.89
CA ARG A 77 -2.35 -8.02 9.32
C ARG A 77 -1.44 -6.81 9.24
N ILE A 78 -0.71 -6.54 10.31
CA ILE A 78 0.27 -5.45 10.39
C ILE A 78 1.38 -5.66 9.36
N ARG A 79 1.90 -6.88 9.23
CA ARG A 79 2.98 -7.20 8.30
C ARG A 79 2.55 -6.92 6.86
N LEU A 80 1.38 -7.41 6.46
CA LEU A 80 0.84 -7.16 5.12
C LEU A 80 0.60 -5.66 4.85
N ASP A 81 -0.03 -4.94 5.79
CA ASP A 81 -0.27 -3.49 5.66
C ASP A 81 1.04 -2.70 5.51
N ARG A 82 2.01 -2.97 6.38
CA ARG A 82 3.34 -2.36 6.36
C ARG A 82 4.07 -2.65 5.04
N GLN A 83 3.98 -3.88 4.53
CA GLN A 83 4.58 -4.29 3.26
C GLN A 83 3.94 -3.56 2.07
N CYS A 84 2.61 -3.47 2.01
CA CYS A 84 1.89 -2.73 0.98
C CYS A 84 2.33 -1.25 0.93
N ARG A 85 2.38 -0.58 2.08
CA ARG A 85 2.80 0.83 2.16
C ARG A 85 4.25 1.03 1.75
N ALA A 86 5.16 0.16 2.21
CA ALA A 86 6.56 0.22 1.79
C ALA A 86 6.73 -0.01 0.28
N LEU A 87 5.95 -0.92 -0.31
CA LEU A 87 5.94 -1.13 -1.75
C LEU A 87 5.46 0.12 -2.51
N HIS A 88 4.36 0.75 -2.06
CA HIS A 88 3.85 1.98 -2.65
C HIS A 88 4.86 3.12 -2.59
N VAL A 89 5.51 3.33 -1.45
CA VAL A 89 6.53 4.38 -1.29
C VAL A 89 7.71 4.13 -2.22
N ARG A 90 8.25 2.90 -2.26
CA ARG A 90 9.36 2.52 -3.16
C ARG A 90 9.02 2.73 -4.63
N ASN A 91 7.80 2.38 -5.03
CA ASN A 91 7.35 2.51 -6.41
C ASN A 91 7.06 3.97 -6.79
N PHE A 92 6.44 4.73 -5.90
CA PHE A 92 6.14 6.13 -6.16
C PHE A 92 7.41 6.99 -6.22
N GLN A 93 8.41 6.70 -5.39
CA GLN A 93 9.72 7.35 -5.46
C GLN A 93 10.41 7.11 -6.82
N ARG A 94 10.31 5.89 -7.36
CA ARG A 94 10.88 5.54 -8.68
C ARG A 94 10.24 6.30 -9.84
N LEU A 95 8.96 6.63 -9.73
CA LEU A 95 8.24 7.39 -10.75
C LEU A 95 8.74 8.83 -10.93
N GLY A 96 9.67 9.30 -10.09
CA GLY A 96 10.33 10.60 -10.23
C GLY A 96 9.42 11.80 -9.98
N ASN A 97 8.21 11.59 -9.46
CA ASN A 97 7.31 12.68 -9.11
C ASN A 97 7.83 13.38 -7.84
N THR A 98 8.15 14.66 -7.95
CA THR A 98 8.71 15.47 -6.86
C THR A 98 7.70 16.41 -6.18
N ARG A 99 6.46 16.50 -6.68
CA ARG A 99 5.51 17.54 -6.27
C ARG A 99 4.18 17.02 -5.75
N SER A 100 3.73 15.87 -6.23
CA SER A 100 2.44 15.29 -5.85
C SER A 100 2.53 14.60 -4.49
N TRP A 101 1.42 14.59 -3.76
CA TRP A 101 1.26 13.80 -2.56
C TRP A 101 1.07 12.32 -2.90
N LEU A 102 1.50 11.45 -1.97
CA LEU A 102 1.17 10.03 -1.96
C LEU A 102 0.18 9.79 -0.83
N TYR A 103 -0.99 9.26 -1.18
CA TYR A 103 -1.99 8.82 -0.22
C TYR A 103 -1.80 7.34 0.03
N LEU A 104 -1.66 6.97 1.31
CA LEU A 104 -1.46 5.61 1.77
C LEU A 104 -2.66 5.17 2.60
N ASN A 105 -3.33 4.13 2.13
CA ASN A 105 -4.35 3.42 2.88
C ASN A 105 -3.72 2.68 4.06
N VAL A 106 -4.33 2.79 5.24
CA VAL A 106 -3.94 2.11 6.46
C VAL A 106 -5.15 1.39 7.05
N ASP A 107 -4.96 0.12 7.39
CA ASP A 107 -5.97 -0.65 8.11
C ASP A 107 -6.19 -0.06 9.53
N PRO A 108 -7.45 0.17 9.97
CA PRO A 108 -7.74 0.77 11.27
C PRO A 108 -7.11 0.03 12.46
N GLN A 109 -7.02 -1.29 12.39
CA GLN A 109 -6.34 -2.07 13.42
C GLN A 109 -4.87 -1.66 13.48
N VAL A 110 -4.20 -1.60 12.34
CA VAL A 110 -2.78 -1.24 12.24
C VAL A 110 -2.56 0.21 12.68
N ALA A 111 -3.50 1.12 12.41
CA ALA A 111 -3.45 2.49 12.92
C ALA A 111 -3.55 2.56 14.45
N SER A 112 -4.44 1.76 15.04
CA SER A 112 -4.62 1.70 16.50
C SER A 112 -3.37 1.14 17.22
N GLU A 113 -2.69 0.19 16.58
CA GLU A 113 -1.42 -0.36 17.08
C GLU A 113 -0.24 0.58 16.78
N GLY A 114 -0.28 1.30 15.65
CA GLY A 114 0.69 2.32 15.27
C GLY A 114 0.74 3.55 16.18
N LEU A 115 -0.34 3.84 16.92
CA LEU A 115 -0.33 4.82 18.01
C LEU A 115 0.61 4.41 19.17
N ARG A 116 0.94 3.12 19.27
CA ARG A 116 1.99 2.59 20.18
C ARG A 116 3.36 2.52 19.49
N ASP A 117 3.37 2.24 18.17
CA ASP A 117 4.55 1.95 17.35
C ASP A 117 4.90 3.07 16.32
N GLY A 118 4.68 4.34 16.68
CA GLY A 118 4.99 5.52 15.85
C GLY A 118 6.33 5.54 15.09
N PRO A 119 7.43 4.88 15.55
CA PRO A 119 8.68 4.83 14.80
C PRO A 119 8.56 4.22 13.39
N PHE A 120 7.76 3.17 13.21
CA PHE A 120 7.78 2.40 11.94
C PHE A 120 7.46 3.26 10.72
N PHE A 121 6.45 4.12 10.81
CA PHE A 121 6.02 4.89 9.65
C PHE A 121 7.08 5.90 9.21
N LEU A 122 7.66 6.61 10.18
CA LEU A 122 8.73 7.57 9.91
C LEU A 122 10.00 6.87 9.41
N GLU A 123 10.40 5.76 10.04
CA GLU A 123 11.55 4.95 9.62
C GLU A 123 11.36 4.38 8.21
N MET A 124 10.15 3.92 7.88
CA MET A 124 9.82 3.44 6.54
C MET A 124 9.95 4.57 5.50
N LEU A 125 9.47 5.77 5.79
CA LEU A 125 9.62 6.90 4.87
C LEU A 125 11.08 7.33 4.72
N GLN A 126 11.82 7.41 5.83
CA GLN A 126 13.23 7.79 5.85
C GLN A 126 14.12 6.78 5.12
N SER A 127 13.95 5.49 5.38
CA SER A 127 14.72 4.41 4.74
C SER A 127 14.49 4.35 3.22
N ASN A 128 13.33 4.81 2.74
CA ASN A 128 13.02 4.90 1.32
C ASN A 128 13.30 6.29 0.72
N GLY A 129 13.85 7.22 1.49
CA GLY A 129 14.17 8.59 1.04
C GLY A 129 12.94 9.40 0.63
N PHE A 130 11.76 9.06 1.16
CA PHE A 130 10.51 9.73 0.80
C PHE A 130 10.22 10.90 1.74
N PRO A 131 9.96 12.12 1.21
CA PRO A 131 9.67 13.28 2.03
C PRO A 131 8.35 13.13 2.78
N THR A 132 8.40 13.14 4.11
CA THR A 132 7.23 12.95 5.00
C THR A 132 6.10 13.94 4.74
N HIS A 133 6.42 15.20 4.43
CA HIS A 133 5.44 16.25 4.12
C HIS A 133 4.66 16.03 2.80
N ARG A 134 4.99 14.98 2.04
CA ARG A 134 4.28 14.58 0.82
C ARG A 134 3.47 13.30 1.00
N VAL A 135 3.27 12.84 2.23
CA VAL A 135 2.45 11.67 2.52
C VAL A 135 1.20 12.08 3.27
N ALA A 136 0.06 11.59 2.80
CA ALA A 136 -1.21 11.62 3.53
C ALA A 136 -1.59 10.17 3.87
N VAL A 137 -2.11 9.96 5.07
CA VAL A 137 -2.61 8.65 5.51
C VAL A 137 -4.13 8.69 5.51
N GLU A 138 -4.73 7.65 4.94
CA GLU A 138 -6.17 7.44 4.90
C GLU A 138 -6.51 6.16 5.66
N LEU A 139 -7.47 6.25 6.57
CA LEU A 139 -7.98 5.08 7.31
C LEU A 139 -9.05 4.42 6.46
N ILE A 140 -8.88 3.14 6.15
CA ILE A 140 -9.88 2.40 5.37
C ILE A 140 -11.07 2.11 6.28
N GLU A 141 -12.27 2.56 5.91
CA GLU A 141 -13.50 2.09 6.56
C GLU A 141 -13.71 0.61 6.20
N THR A 142 -13.61 -0.27 7.19
CA THR A 142 -14.18 -1.62 7.04
C THR A 142 -15.69 -1.51 7.19
N PRO A 143 -16.49 -2.07 6.28
CA PRO A 143 -17.93 -2.13 6.49
C PRO A 143 -18.20 -2.77 7.85
N PHE A 144 -18.93 -2.06 8.71
CA PHE A 144 -19.36 -2.57 9.99
C PHE A 144 -20.14 -3.86 9.73
N GLU A 145 -19.68 -4.99 10.25
CA GLU A 145 -20.57 -6.14 10.45
C GLU A 145 -21.50 -5.75 11.59
N ASP A 146 -22.70 -5.27 11.26
CA ASP A 146 -23.80 -5.18 12.21
C ASP A 146 -23.98 -6.57 12.83
N SER A 147 -23.66 -6.68 14.13
CA SER A 147 -23.88 -7.90 14.93
C SER A 147 -25.33 -8.01 15.36
#